data_AF-A0A1H8BVH3-F1
#
_entry.id   AF-A0A1H8BVH3-F1
#
_cell.length_a   1.000
_cell.length_b   1.000
_cell.length_c   1.000
_cell.angle_alpha   90.00
_cell.angle_beta   90.00
_cell.angle_gamma   90.00
#
_symmetry.space_group_name_H-M   'P 1'
#
loop_
_entity.id
_entity.type
_entity.pdbx_description
1 polymer ?
#
loop_
_entity_poly.entity_id
_entity_poly.type
_entity_poly.pdbx_seq_one_letter_code
_entity_poly.pdbx_strand_id
1 'polypeptide(L)' 'MSDQPIPSVHPYYQHAIEAFKLLPAASDGLIQLQNAFAASNEDFLAIELKHMIARLEEIKVLFSSGPQG' A
#
# COMPACT_ATOMS: atom_id res chain seq x y z
N MET A 1 -11.51 -2.45 -17.90
CA MET A 1 -10.39 -1.68 -17.33
C MET A 1 -11.03 -0.67 -16.40
N SER A 2 -10.99 -0.94 -15.10
CA SER A 2 -11.59 -0.05 -14.12
C SER A 2 -10.52 0.97 -13.75
N ASP A 3 -10.57 2.16 -14.37
CA ASP A 3 -9.83 3.31 -13.87
C ASP A 3 -10.32 3.59 -12.46
N GLN A 4 -9.59 3.10 -11.46
CA GLN A 4 -9.86 3.48 -10.09
C GLN A 4 -9.55 4.98 -9.97
N PRO A 5 -10.45 5.79 -9.37
CA PRO A 5 -10.20 7.20 -9.18
C PRO A 5 -8.90 7.35 -8.38
N ILE A 6 -7.91 8.01 -8.97
CA ILE A 6 -6.67 8.34 -8.30
C ILE A 6 -7.08 9.21 -7.10
N PRO A 7 -6.83 8.77 -5.84
CA PRO A 7 -7.10 9.60 -4.68
C PRO A 7 -6.39 10.94 -4.89
N SER A 8 -7.08 12.05 -4.63
CA SER A 8 -6.50 13.38 -4.77
C SER A 8 -5.20 13.48 -3.97
N VAL A 9 -4.05 13.43 -4.65
CA VAL A 9 -2.74 13.52 -4.03
C VAL A 9 -2.50 14.96 -3.60
N HIS A 10 -2.10 15.15 -2.35
CA HIS A 10 -1.78 16.48 -1.82
C HIS A 10 -0.62 17.12 -2.61
N PRO A 11 -0.67 18.43 -2.96
CA PRO A 11 0.34 19.08 -3.81
C PRO A 11 1.79 18.91 -3.33
N TYR A 12 2.00 18.87 -2.01
CA TYR A 12 3.30 18.60 -1.40
C TYR A 12 3.99 17.34 -1.98
N TYR A 13 3.20 16.30 -2.29
CA TYR A 13 3.68 15.00 -2.76
C TYR A 13 3.69 14.86 -4.29
N GLN A 14 3.38 15.90 -5.05
CA GLN A 14 3.30 15.85 -6.52
C GLN A 14 4.60 15.35 -7.18
N HIS A 15 5.75 15.65 -6.58
CA HIS A 15 7.07 15.22 -7.07
C HIS A 15 7.27 13.69 -7.04
N ALA A 16 6.48 12.96 -6.25
CA ALA A 16 6.59 11.51 -6.09
C ALA A 16 5.34 10.76 -6.60
N ILE A 17 4.47 11.42 -7.36
CA ILE A 17 3.20 10.85 -7.85
C ILE A 17 3.36 9.54 -8.61
N GLU A 18 4.42 9.39 -9.41
CA GLU A 18 4.69 8.14 -10.15
C GLU A 18 5.03 6.97 -9.22
N ALA A 19 5.75 7.22 -8.13
CA ALA A 19 6.00 6.19 -7.13
C ALA A 19 4.69 5.77 -6.43
N PHE A 20 3.77 6.71 -6.20
CA PHE A 20 2.50 6.42 -5.53
C PHE A 20 1.51 5.67 -6.40
N LYS A 21 1.56 5.85 -7.72
CA LYS A 21 0.78 5.02 -8.66
C LYS A 21 1.15 3.53 -8.56
N LEU A 22 2.35 3.20 -8.09
CA LEU A 22 2.79 1.81 -7.91
C LEU A 22 2.31 1.19 -6.60
N LEU A 23 1.86 1.99 -5.62
CA LEU A 23 1.47 1.49 -4.30
C LEU A 23 0.29 0.52 -4.32
N PRO A 24 -0.81 0.75 -5.08
CA PRO A 24 -1.91 -0.21 -5.14
C PRO A 24 -1.45 -1.59 -5.61
N ALA A 25 -0.69 -1.65 -6.71
CA ALA A 25 -0.18 -2.91 -7.24
C ALA A 25 0.81 -3.61 -6.29
N ALA A 26 1.67 -2.83 -5.61
CA ALA A 26 2.57 -3.37 -4.60
C ALA A 26 1.81 -3.94 -3.39
N SER A 27 0.79 -3.23 -2.89
CA SER A 27 -0.09 -3.72 -1.82
C SER A 27 -0.80 -5.02 -2.22
N ASP A 28 -1.36 -5.08 -3.43
CA ASP A 28 -2.03 -6.28 -3.94
C ASP A 28 -1.07 -7.48 -4.00
N GLY A 29 0.17 -7.26 -4.46
CA GLY A 29 1.21 -8.30 -4.48
C GLY A 29 1.58 -8.81 -3.08
N LEU A 30 1.68 -7.93 -2.09
CA LEU A 30 1.95 -8.33 -0.71
C LEU A 30 0.78 -9.09 -0.08
N ILE A 31 -0.46 -8.71 -0.39
CA ILE A 31 -1.67 -9.44 0.05
C ILE A 31 -1.66 -10.86 -0.55
N GLN A 32 -1.33 -11.00 -1.84
CA GLN A 32 -1.21 -12.31 -2.47
C GLN A 32 -0.14 -13.17 -1.80
N LEU A 33 1.03 -12.59 -1.50
CA LEU A 33 2.11 -13.30 -0.82
C LEU A 33 1.75 -13.68 0.63
N GLN A 34 1.07 -12.80 1.35
CA GLN A 34 0.54 -13.09 2.69
C GLN A 34 -0.39 -14.31 2.65
N ASN A 35 -1.33 -14.32 1.70
CA ASN A 35 -2.27 -15.43 1.53
C ASN A 35 -1.54 -16.73 1.20
N ALA A 36 -0.47 -16.67 0.40
CA ALA A 36 0.35 -17.83 0.07
C ALA A 36 1.10 -18.39 1.30
N PHE A 37 1.63 -17.53 2.17
CA PHE A 37 2.26 -17.97 3.43
C PHE A 37 1.24 -18.58 4.38
N ALA A 38 0.07 -17.93 4.56
CA ALA A 38 -1.00 -18.48 5.39
C ALA A 38 -1.47 -19.85 4.88
N ALA A 39 -1.62 -20.02 3.56
CA ALA A 39 -1.98 -21.31 2.95
C ALA A 39 -0.89 -22.39 3.11
N SER A 40 0.36 -21.98 3.34
CA SER A 40 1.51 -22.89 3.54
C SER A 40 1.79 -23.19 5.02
N ASN A 41 0.95 -22.71 5.95
CA ASN A 41 1.16 -22.75 7.41
C ASN A 41 2.40 -21.99 7.89
N GLU A 42 2.85 -21.00 7.12
CA GLU A 42 3.95 -20.10 7.49
C GLU A 42 3.40 -18.84 8.19
N ASP A 43 2.72 -19.05 9.32
CA ASP A 43 1.96 -18.01 10.02
C ASP A 43 2.82 -16.82 10.45
N PHE A 44 4.07 -17.07 10.85
CA PHE A 44 5.02 -16.02 11.18
C PHE A 44 5.23 -15.06 10.00
N LEU A 45 5.48 -15.59 8.80
CA LEU A 45 5.70 -14.77 7.60
C LEU A 45 4.42 -14.04 7.15
N ALA A 46 3.26 -14.68 7.30
CA ALA A 46 1.97 -14.05 7.02
C ALA A 46 1.67 -12.87 7.96
N ILE A 47 2.06 -12.98 9.25
CA ILE A 47 1.95 -11.92 10.25
C ILE A 47 2.90 -10.75 9.92
N GLU A 48 4.15 -11.03 9.59
CA GLU A 48 5.11 -9.98 9.20
C GLU A 48 4.60 -9.18 7.98
N LEU A 49 4.06 -9.86 6.97
CA LEU A 49 3.46 -9.18 5.81
C LEU A 49 2.22 -8.36 6.16
N LYS A 50 1.43 -8.77 7.16
CA LYS A 50 0.28 -7.97 7.64
C LYS A 50 0.73 -6.59 8.11
N HIS A 51 1.85 -6.52 8.83
CA HIS A 51 2.39 -5.25 9.33
C HIS A 51 2.91 -4.37 8.20
N MET A 52 3.57 -4.97 7.19
CA MET A 52 4.02 -4.23 6.01
C MET A 52 2.85 -3.66 5.21
N ILE A 53 1.79 -4.44 5.00
CA ILE A 53 0.57 -3.98 4.30
C ILE A 53 -0.09 -2.82 5.06
N ALA A 54 -0.23 -2.94 6.39
CA ALA A 54 -0.77 -1.85 7.22
C ALA A 54 0.03 -0.55 7.06
N ARG A 55 1.36 -0.65 7.00
CA ARG A 55 2.21 0.52 6.82
C ARG A 55 2.05 1.17 5.45
N LEU A 56 1.83 0.38 4.40
CA LEU A 56 1.54 0.93 3.06
C LEU A 56 0.19 1.64 3.01
N GLU A 57 -0.81 1.15 3.74
CA GLU A 57 -2.10 1.84 3.85
C GLU A 57 -2.00 3.16 4.63
N GLU A 58 -1.21 3.21 5.70
CA GLU A 58 -0.91 4.49 6.39
C GLU A 58 -0.22 5.49 5.45
N ILE A 59 0.75 5.03 4.67
CA ILE A 59 1.43 5.83 3.66
C ILE A 59 0.43 6.38 2.63
N LYS A 60 -0.55 5.58 2.19
CA LYS A 60 -1.64 6.03 1.30
C LYS A 60 -2.48 7.16 1.90
N VAL A 61 -2.82 7.07 3.19
CA VAL A 61 -3.60 8.10 3.91
C VAL A 61 -2.83 9.42 4.06
N LEU A 62 -1.51 9.34 4.27
CA LEU A 62 -0.66 10.54 4.35
C LEU A 62 -0.68 11.32 3.02
N PHE A 63 -0.79 10.65 1.87
CA PHE A 63 -0.83 11.35 0.58
C PHE A 63 -2.08 12.19 0.38
N SER A 64 -3.23 11.76 0.89
CA SER A 64 -4.44 12.58 0.83
C SER A 64 -4.41 13.75 1.82
N SER A 65 -3.63 13.63 2.89
CA SER A 65 -3.69 14.56 4.03
C SER A 65 -2.58 15.64 4.01
N GLY A 66 -1.49 15.40 3.29
CA GLY A 66 -0.30 16.27 3.34
C GLY A 66 0.53 16.07 4.63
N PRO A 67 1.69 16.73 4.75
CA PRO A 67 2.50 16.65 5.95
C PRO A 67 1.74 17.24 7.15
N GLN A 68 1.66 16.47 8.23
CA GLN A 68 1.17 16.97 9.52
C GLN A 68 2.36 17.63 10.22
N GLY A 69 2.41 18.97 10.15
CA GLY A 69 3.35 19.80 10.90
C GLY A 69 2.86 20.06 12.32
#